data_AF-A0A2N5X4X9-F1
#
_entry.id   AF-A0A2N5X4X9-F1
#
_cell.length_a   1.000
_cell.length_b   1.000
_cell.length_c   1.000
_cell.angle_alpha   90.00
_cell.angle_beta   90.00
_cell.angle_gamma   90.00
#
_symmetry.space_group_name_H-M   'P 1'
#
loop_
_entity.id
_entity.type
_entity.pdbx_description
1 polymer ?
#
loop_
_entity_poly.entity_id
_entity_poly.type
_entity_poly.pdbx_seq_one_letter_code
_entity_poly.pdbx_strand_id
1 'polypeptide(L)'
;MPAEQGRPADGPSDQRGGPPVSGGPPRGEAPRGEAPRGEAPRDDTAREEAGAQARAVYAAAVRRAGNPRGGREFAVPDGTSARVRDWLAEHRLIGADGTALSSPERALRTLLGDQERQLRSAVALLEQNIHALDDVVGLLALNRLGGREAVHVEFFEDRGRLRKRLEDVDALSREEYLAMRSSFPEPEVLDASLGADLEMLGRGVDLRMLVSAGAVRRPGAARYLGTLAEAGAEVRVTASLPLYLSVVDRSLTVMSLEGDAHGSGGDVILHSHLVATCFTRVFEHNWAAARPYPVRAGPADADGEYSPQEREVLTLLATGAKDESIARRLGCSERTLRRMLTQLMEKLGAESRFEAGVRAAGLGLVD
;
A
#
# COMPACT_ATOMS: atom_id res chain seq x y z
N MET A 1 48.43 18.10 -46.25
CA MET A 1 48.73 19.39 -46.91
C MET A 1 48.40 19.25 -48.39
N PRO A 2 47.58 20.12 -49.01
CA PRO A 2 46.71 21.22 -48.53
C PRO A 2 45.20 20.87 -48.78
N ALA A 3 44.19 21.43 -48.10
CA ALA A 3 43.72 22.82 -47.93
C ALA A 3 43.07 23.42 -49.18
N GLU A 4 41.77 23.76 -49.08
CA GLU A 4 41.04 24.88 -49.72
C GLU A 4 39.56 24.74 -49.30
N GLN A 5 39.01 25.42 -48.29
CA GLN A 5 38.72 26.85 -48.15
C GLN A 5 38.10 27.49 -49.41
N GLY A 6 36.79 27.72 -49.34
CA GLY A 6 36.01 28.44 -50.34
C GLY A 6 34.59 28.79 -49.83
N ARG A 7 34.50 29.79 -48.95
CA ARG A 7 33.37 30.74 -48.84
C ARG A 7 33.94 32.11 -49.24
N PRO A 8 33.15 33.15 -49.59
CA PRO A 8 31.68 33.29 -49.55
C PRO A 8 31.08 33.87 -50.85
N ALA A 9 29.75 33.96 -50.94
CA ALA A 9 29.08 34.89 -51.84
C ALA A 9 27.79 35.40 -51.19
N ASP A 10 27.60 36.70 -51.34
CA ASP A 10 26.61 37.57 -50.73
C ASP A 10 25.15 37.29 -51.11
N GLY A 11 24.27 37.64 -50.15
CA GLY A 11 23.01 38.40 -50.30
C GLY A 11 22.05 38.13 -51.47
N PRO A 12 20.73 38.17 -51.22
CA PRO A 12 20.16 39.43 -50.76
C PRO A 12 19.16 39.33 -49.61
N SER A 13 19.22 40.37 -48.79
CA SER A 13 18.15 41.05 -48.07
C SER A 13 16.72 40.71 -48.54
N ASP A 14 15.92 40.11 -47.66
CA ASP A 14 14.49 40.44 -47.60
C ASP A 14 14.12 40.73 -46.15
N GLN A 15 14.02 42.02 -45.87
CA GLN A 15 13.45 42.59 -44.66
C GLN A 15 11.93 42.52 -44.80
N ARG A 16 11.30 41.62 -44.04
CA ARG A 16 9.90 41.77 -43.61
C ARG A 16 9.93 41.59 -42.10
N GLY A 17 9.97 42.66 -41.33
CA GLY A 17 8.80 43.52 -41.14
C GLY A 17 8.03 43.00 -39.93
N GLY A 18 8.72 42.90 -38.78
CA GLY A 18 8.06 42.67 -37.49
C GLY A 18 7.23 43.90 -37.11
N PRO A 19 6.01 43.73 -36.59
CA PRO A 19 5.18 44.86 -36.24
C PRO A 19 5.77 45.60 -35.01
N PRO A 20 5.58 46.93 -34.92
CA PRO A 20 6.15 47.74 -33.86
C PRO A 20 5.49 47.42 -32.52
N VAL A 21 6.29 47.03 -31.53
CA VAL A 21 5.89 47.01 -30.13
C VAL A 21 6.05 48.43 -29.59
N SER A 22 5.05 49.27 -29.84
CA SER A 22 4.90 50.58 -29.20
C SER A 22 3.41 50.88 -29.05
N GLY A 23 2.97 50.86 -27.80
CA GLY A 23 1.57 51.06 -27.44
C GLY A 23 1.33 50.58 -26.02
N GLY A 24 2.14 51.04 -25.07
CA GLY A 24 1.77 50.94 -23.66
C GLY A 24 0.45 51.69 -23.47
N PRO A 25 -0.59 51.07 -22.89
CA PRO A 25 -1.85 51.74 -22.66
C PRO A 25 -1.65 52.92 -21.70
N PRO A 26 -2.50 53.96 -21.77
CA PRO A 26 -2.38 55.14 -20.92
C PRO A 26 -2.41 54.72 -19.46
N ARG A 27 -1.72 55.48 -18.60
CA ARG A 27 -1.90 55.43 -17.15
C ARG A 27 -3.37 55.73 -16.86
N GLY A 28 -4.18 54.66 -16.85
CA GLY A 28 -5.56 54.69 -16.41
C GLY A 28 -5.57 55.06 -14.94
N GLU A 29 -6.28 56.14 -14.63
CA GLU A 29 -6.66 56.48 -13.28
C GLU A 29 -7.15 55.21 -12.56
N ALA A 30 -6.64 55.03 -11.35
CA ALA A 30 -7.10 53.97 -10.46
C ALA A 30 -8.64 53.95 -10.47
N PRO A 31 -9.28 52.77 -10.61
CA PRO A 31 -10.71 52.70 -10.40
C PRO A 31 -10.94 53.15 -8.96
N ARG A 32 -11.53 54.33 -8.80
CA ARG A 32 -12.22 54.67 -7.56
C ARG A 32 -13.17 53.51 -7.34
N GLY A 33 -12.91 52.73 -6.29
CA GLY A 33 -13.74 51.60 -5.93
C GLY A 33 -15.19 52.07 -5.94
N GLU A 34 -15.98 51.51 -6.86
CA GLU A 34 -17.38 51.33 -6.56
C GLU A 34 -17.40 50.48 -5.30
N ALA A 35 -17.71 51.13 -4.18
CA ALA A 35 -18.02 50.46 -2.95
C ALA A 35 -18.98 49.30 -3.29
N PRO A 36 -18.78 48.09 -2.75
CA PRO A 36 -19.84 47.10 -2.79
C PRO A 36 -21.06 47.79 -2.18
N ARG A 37 -22.14 47.92 -2.96
CA ARG A 37 -23.42 48.40 -2.44
C ARG A 37 -23.73 47.51 -1.25
N GLY A 38 -23.62 48.09 -0.06
CA GLY A 38 -23.87 47.42 1.20
C GLY A 38 -25.33 47.06 1.30
N GLU A 39 -25.66 45.85 0.86
CA GLU A 39 -26.93 45.18 1.12
C GLU A 39 -26.66 43.95 2.00
N ALA A 40 -26.07 44.16 3.20
CA ALA A 40 -25.97 43.12 4.23
C ALA A 40 -25.69 43.66 5.65
N PRO A 41 -26.63 44.38 6.28
CA PRO A 41 -26.74 44.32 7.75
C PRO A 41 -28.17 44.07 8.27
N ARG A 42 -29.18 44.07 7.39
CA ARG A 42 -30.60 43.92 7.80
C ARG A 42 -31.03 42.47 8.03
N ASP A 43 -30.36 41.51 7.39
CA ASP A 43 -30.75 40.10 7.48
C ASP A 43 -30.16 39.40 8.73
N ASP A 44 -28.92 39.75 9.10
CA ASP A 44 -28.25 39.21 10.30
C ASP A 44 -28.90 39.69 11.59
N THR A 45 -29.24 40.98 11.67
CA THR A 45 -29.96 41.57 12.82
C THR A 45 -31.37 40.99 12.99
N ALA A 46 -32.09 40.81 11.88
CA ALA A 46 -33.41 40.16 11.90
C ALA A 46 -33.33 38.67 12.27
N ARG A 47 -32.23 37.98 11.92
CA ARG A 47 -31.99 36.56 12.25
C ARG A 47 -31.60 36.40 13.73
N GLU A 48 -30.81 37.31 14.28
CA GLU A 48 -30.49 37.37 15.71
C GLU A 48 -31.73 37.67 16.58
N GLU A 49 -32.57 38.63 16.17
CA GLU A 49 -33.84 38.94 16.85
C GLU A 49 -34.81 37.76 16.82
N ALA A 50 -34.97 37.12 15.65
CA ALA A 50 -35.78 35.92 15.52
C ALA A 50 -35.26 34.77 16.39
N GLY A 51 -33.93 34.59 16.48
CA GLY A 51 -33.30 33.60 17.36
C GLY A 51 -33.49 33.90 18.84
N ALA A 52 -33.43 35.17 19.26
CA ALA A 52 -33.71 35.58 20.64
C ALA A 52 -35.17 35.33 21.02
N GLN A 53 -36.10 35.65 20.13
CA GLN A 53 -37.52 35.41 20.31
C GLN A 53 -37.85 33.91 20.34
N ALA A 54 -37.22 33.10 19.47
CA ALA A 54 -37.36 31.65 19.46
C ALA A 54 -36.87 30.99 20.76
N ARG A 55 -35.71 31.41 21.27
CA ARG A 55 -35.18 30.94 22.57
C ARG A 55 -36.12 31.29 23.73
N ALA A 56 -36.73 32.47 23.71
CA ALA A 56 -37.68 32.89 24.74
C ALA A 56 -38.98 32.05 24.71
N VAL A 57 -39.53 31.80 23.52
CA VAL A 57 -40.72 30.94 23.33
C VAL A 57 -40.44 29.52 23.82
N TYR A 58 -39.29 28.96 23.44
CA TYR A 58 -38.89 27.61 23.84
C TYR A 58 -38.63 27.50 25.36
N ALA A 59 -37.93 28.46 25.96
CA ALA A 59 -37.66 28.49 27.41
C ALA A 59 -38.94 28.67 28.25
N ALA A 60 -39.96 29.36 27.74
CA ALA A 60 -41.27 29.45 28.37
C ALA A 60 -42.00 28.10 28.33
N ALA A 61 -41.95 27.39 27.19
CA ALA A 61 -42.55 26.06 27.03
C ALA A 61 -41.90 25.01 27.97
N VAL A 62 -40.56 24.98 28.05
CA VAL A 62 -39.82 24.08 28.95
C VAL A 62 -40.16 24.36 30.42
N ARG A 63 -40.25 25.63 30.83
CA ARG A 63 -40.63 26.02 32.20
C ARG A 63 -42.07 25.61 32.55
N ARG A 64 -42.99 25.67 31.58
CA ARG A 64 -44.39 25.26 31.77
C ARG A 64 -44.53 23.75 31.93
N ALA A 65 -43.77 22.97 31.16
CA ALA A 65 -43.77 21.51 31.22
C ALA A 65 -43.13 20.93 32.50
N GLY A 66 -42.20 21.67 33.13
CA GLY A 66 -41.61 21.30 34.42
C GLY A 66 -42.52 21.54 35.64
N ASN A 67 -43.69 22.17 35.46
CA ASN A 67 -44.62 22.45 36.54
C ASN A 67 -45.63 21.29 36.71
N PRO A 68 -45.67 20.59 37.86
CA PRO A 68 -46.53 19.42 38.07
C PRO A 68 -48.05 19.70 38.01
N ARG A 69 -48.47 20.97 37.99
CA ARG A 69 -49.88 21.38 37.81
C ARG A 69 -50.22 21.86 36.39
N GLY A 70 -49.25 21.97 35.49
CA GLY A 70 -49.44 22.39 34.10
C GLY A 70 -49.55 21.19 33.17
N GLY A 71 -50.55 21.19 32.27
CA GLY A 71 -50.71 20.14 31.26
C GLY A 71 -49.44 19.93 30.44
N ARG A 72 -49.19 18.68 30.02
CA ARG A 72 -48.03 18.21 29.23
C ARG A 72 -48.01 18.72 27.77
N GLU A 73 -48.58 19.89 27.50
CA GLU A 73 -48.63 20.43 26.13
C GLU A 73 -47.33 21.16 25.77
N PHE A 74 -46.47 20.45 25.03
CA PHE A 74 -45.38 21.03 24.24
C PHE A 74 -45.92 21.51 22.88
N ALA A 75 -46.91 22.40 22.88
CA ALA A 75 -47.45 22.97 21.65
C ALA A 75 -46.78 24.31 21.33
N VAL A 76 -46.60 24.61 20.04
CA VAL A 76 -46.15 25.93 19.60
C VAL A 76 -47.28 26.95 19.88
N PRO A 77 -47.02 28.07 20.57
CA PRO A 77 -48.07 29.06 20.85
C PRO A 77 -48.70 29.64 19.57
N ASP A 78 -50.03 29.74 19.55
CA ASP A 78 -50.79 30.39 18.49
C ASP A 78 -50.33 31.85 18.33
N GLY A 79 -49.99 32.26 17.09
CA GLY A 79 -49.44 33.58 16.78
C GLY A 79 -47.91 33.67 16.68
N THR A 80 -47.18 32.55 16.83
CA THR A 80 -45.73 32.52 16.57
C THR A 80 -45.43 32.89 15.11
N SER A 81 -44.53 33.85 14.89
CA SER A 81 -44.15 34.32 13.55
C SER A 81 -43.49 33.20 12.72
N ALA A 82 -43.62 33.27 11.39
CA ALA A 82 -43.06 32.26 10.49
C ALA A 82 -41.54 32.11 10.66
N ARG A 83 -40.81 33.23 10.77
CA ARG A 83 -39.36 33.24 11.01
C ARG A 83 -38.92 32.53 12.28
N VAL A 84 -39.71 32.65 13.36
CA VAL A 84 -39.42 31.95 14.63
C VAL A 84 -39.68 30.45 14.49
N ARG A 85 -40.70 30.04 13.72
CA ARG A 85 -40.95 28.62 13.41
C ARG A 85 -39.85 28.03 12.54
N ASP A 86 -39.39 28.75 11.54
CA ASP A 86 -38.29 28.33 10.66
C ASP A 86 -37.00 28.15 11.46
N TRP A 87 -36.68 29.07 12.38
CA TRP A 87 -35.52 28.93 13.27
C TRP A 87 -35.63 27.69 14.17
N LEU A 88 -36.80 27.44 14.76
CA LEU A 88 -37.04 26.24 15.59
C LEU A 88 -36.96 24.94 14.76
N ALA A 89 -37.38 24.96 13.49
CA ALA A 89 -37.28 23.83 12.57
C ALA A 89 -35.84 23.55 12.13
N GLU A 90 -35.07 24.61 11.84
CA GLU A 90 -33.64 24.54 11.54
C GLU A 90 -32.87 23.88 12.69
N HIS A 91 -33.28 24.16 13.94
CA HIS A 91 -32.66 23.62 15.16
C HIS A 91 -33.33 22.34 15.70
N ARG A 92 -34.27 21.73 14.95
CA ARG A 92 -35.00 20.50 15.34
C ARG A 92 -35.76 20.57 16.67
N LEU A 93 -36.10 21.79 17.11
CA LEU A 93 -36.86 22.08 18.32
C LEU A 93 -38.38 22.02 18.10
N ILE A 94 -38.81 21.81 16.86
CA ILE A 94 -40.19 21.55 16.44
C ILE A 94 -40.24 20.23 15.67
N GLY A 95 -41.31 19.46 15.83
CA GLY A 95 -41.56 18.22 15.10
C GLY A 95 -41.80 18.49 13.61
N ALA A 96 -41.70 17.43 12.80
CA ALA A 96 -41.91 17.51 11.34
C ALA A 96 -43.34 17.95 10.95
N ASP A 97 -44.30 17.83 11.87
CA ASP A 97 -45.68 18.31 11.75
C ASP A 97 -45.84 19.81 12.02
N GLY A 98 -44.78 20.49 12.49
CA GLY A 98 -44.77 21.92 12.76
C GLY A 98 -45.67 22.36 13.91
N THR A 99 -46.19 21.44 14.73
CA THR A 99 -47.18 21.73 15.77
C THR A 99 -46.69 21.40 17.18
N ALA A 100 -45.81 20.41 17.32
CA ALA A 100 -45.24 20.01 18.60
C ALA A 100 -43.80 20.47 18.77
N LEU A 101 -43.45 21.00 19.94
CA LEU A 101 -42.07 21.29 20.32
C LEU A 101 -41.39 20.00 20.81
N SER A 102 -40.14 19.78 20.39
CA SER A 102 -39.31 18.64 20.83
C SER A 102 -38.60 18.98 22.14
N SER A 103 -38.31 18.00 23.00
CA SER A 103 -37.44 18.24 24.16
C SER A 103 -35.99 18.51 23.72
N PRO A 104 -35.16 19.22 24.51
CA PRO A 104 -33.76 19.50 24.14
C PRO A 104 -32.95 18.22 23.91
N GLU A 105 -33.19 17.18 24.72
CA GLU A 105 -32.50 15.90 24.61
C GLU A 105 -32.92 15.15 23.34
N ARG A 106 -34.22 15.21 22.98
CA ARG A 106 -34.73 14.61 21.74
C ARG A 106 -34.24 15.37 20.50
N ALA A 107 -34.20 16.70 20.56
CA ALA A 107 -33.65 17.54 19.51
C ALA A 107 -32.14 17.27 19.31
N LEU A 108 -31.36 17.19 20.39
CA LEU A 108 -29.94 16.87 20.34
C LEU A 108 -29.68 15.46 19.77
N ARG A 109 -30.44 14.44 20.22
CA ARG A 109 -30.34 13.07 19.66
C ARG A 109 -30.69 13.02 18.17
N THR A 110 -31.66 13.81 17.74
CA THR A 110 -32.05 13.90 16.33
C THR A 110 -30.98 14.60 15.51
N LEU A 111 -30.41 15.69 16.00
CA LEU A 111 -29.29 16.40 15.36
C LEU A 111 -28.04 15.52 15.24
N LEU A 112 -27.65 14.84 16.32
CA LEU A 112 -26.53 13.90 16.30
C LEU A 112 -26.79 12.74 15.33
N GLY A 113 -28.00 12.19 15.32
CA GLY A 113 -28.39 11.15 14.36
C GLY A 113 -28.42 11.63 12.91
N ASP A 114 -28.83 12.87 12.65
CA ASP A 114 -28.78 13.52 11.33
C ASP A 114 -27.32 13.69 10.88
N GLN A 115 -26.43 14.17 11.77
CA GLN A 115 -25.00 14.32 11.50
C GLN A 115 -24.31 12.99 11.22
N GLU A 116 -24.57 11.95 12.02
CA GLU A 116 -24.05 10.60 11.77
C GLU A 116 -24.51 10.04 10.42
N ARG A 117 -25.79 10.26 10.05
CA ARG A 117 -26.31 9.84 8.74
C ARG A 117 -25.65 10.61 7.60
N GLN A 118 -25.43 11.90 7.75
CA GLN A 118 -24.72 12.71 6.76
C GLN A 118 -23.28 12.23 6.56
N LEU A 119 -22.55 11.96 7.65
CA LEU A 119 -21.19 11.41 7.60
C LEU A 119 -21.16 10.04 6.91
N ARG A 120 -22.05 9.11 7.28
CA ARG A 120 -22.12 7.79 6.63
C ARG A 120 -22.45 7.90 5.14
N SER A 121 -23.37 8.79 4.78
CA SER A 121 -23.74 8.99 3.37
C SER A 121 -22.60 9.62 2.57
N ALA A 122 -21.85 10.54 3.18
CA ALA A 122 -20.67 11.15 2.56
C ALA A 122 -19.55 10.12 2.33
N VAL A 123 -19.31 9.22 3.30
CA VAL A 123 -18.35 8.12 3.16
C VAL A 123 -18.78 7.15 2.05
N ALA A 124 -20.03 6.70 2.05
CA ALA A 124 -20.54 5.80 1.02
C ALA A 124 -20.45 6.40 -0.39
N LEU A 125 -20.71 7.71 -0.53
CA LEU A 125 -20.55 8.42 -1.79
C LEU A 125 -19.07 8.48 -2.22
N LEU A 126 -18.14 8.68 -1.29
CA LEU A 126 -16.72 8.68 -1.58
C LEU A 126 -16.25 7.30 -2.06
N GLU A 127 -16.68 6.23 -1.41
CA GLU A 127 -16.39 4.85 -1.83
C GLU A 127 -16.94 4.55 -3.23
N GLN A 128 -18.18 4.94 -3.51
CA GLN A 128 -18.77 4.83 -4.85
C GLN A 128 -17.99 5.63 -5.90
N ASN A 129 -17.56 6.85 -5.57
CA ASN A 129 -16.77 7.68 -6.46
C ASN A 129 -15.39 7.06 -6.74
N ILE A 130 -14.75 6.46 -5.72
CA ILE A 130 -13.48 5.75 -5.88
C ILE A 130 -13.66 4.55 -6.83
N HIS A 131 -14.69 3.72 -6.62
CA HIS A 131 -14.98 2.60 -7.52
C HIS A 131 -15.30 3.05 -8.95
N ALA A 132 -16.08 4.13 -9.12
CA ALA A 132 -16.34 4.70 -10.44
C ALA A 132 -15.06 5.27 -11.09
N LEU A 133 -14.13 5.82 -10.29
CA LEU A 133 -12.81 6.24 -10.74
C LEU A 133 -11.99 5.04 -11.20
N ASP A 134 -12.00 3.92 -10.47
CA ASP A 134 -11.32 2.69 -10.88
C ASP A 134 -11.91 2.12 -12.18
N ASP A 135 -13.23 2.14 -12.36
CA ASP A 135 -13.90 1.74 -13.60
C ASP A 135 -13.48 2.63 -14.77
N VAL A 136 -13.43 3.96 -14.56
CA VAL A 136 -13.00 4.92 -15.59
C VAL A 136 -11.49 4.80 -15.86
N VAL A 137 -10.66 4.57 -14.86
CA VAL A 137 -9.23 4.30 -15.00
C VAL A 137 -9.03 2.99 -15.77
N GLY A 138 -9.84 1.96 -15.53
CA GLY A 138 -9.87 0.72 -16.31
C GLY A 138 -10.25 0.95 -17.78
N LEU A 139 -11.24 1.80 -18.04
CA LEU A 139 -11.62 2.21 -19.41
C LEU A 139 -10.54 3.07 -20.08
N LEU A 140 -9.84 3.92 -19.33
CA LEU A 140 -8.67 4.66 -19.80
C LEU A 140 -7.48 3.72 -20.09
N ALA A 141 -7.31 2.65 -19.31
CA ALA A 141 -6.29 1.63 -19.56
C ALA A 141 -6.58 0.85 -20.85
N LEU A 142 -7.85 0.55 -21.16
CA LEU A 142 -8.25 -0.05 -22.44
C LEU A 142 -7.99 0.89 -23.64
N ASN A 143 -8.11 2.20 -23.45
CA ASN A 143 -7.78 3.21 -24.47
C ASN A 143 -6.28 3.54 -24.57
N ARG A 144 -5.44 3.09 -23.63
CA ARG A 144 -3.98 3.34 -23.61
C ARG A 144 -3.14 2.36 -24.43
N LEU A 145 -3.76 1.42 -25.14
CA LEU A 145 -3.06 0.57 -26.13
C LEU A 145 -2.44 1.37 -27.30
N GLY A 146 -2.55 2.71 -27.30
CA GLY A 146 -1.85 3.62 -28.22
C GLY A 146 -0.82 4.60 -27.61
N GLY A 147 -0.50 4.62 -26.31
CA GLY A 147 0.39 5.69 -25.80
C GLY A 147 0.92 5.53 -24.37
N ARG A 148 2.26 5.52 -24.26
CA ARG A 148 3.13 5.57 -23.06
C ARG A 148 2.42 5.82 -21.71
N GLU A 149 2.42 4.83 -20.83
CA GLU A 149 2.07 4.99 -19.40
C GLU A 149 3.25 5.57 -18.63
N ALA A 150 3.04 6.66 -17.88
CA ALA A 150 4.03 7.20 -16.97
C ALA A 150 3.97 6.41 -15.65
N VAL A 151 4.96 5.57 -15.41
CA VAL A 151 5.12 4.87 -14.12
C VAL A 151 5.83 5.80 -13.15
N HIS A 152 5.19 6.16 -12.04
CA HIS A 152 5.83 6.92 -10.98
C HIS A 152 6.76 5.99 -10.18
N VAL A 153 8.04 6.37 -10.12
CA VAL A 153 9.10 5.60 -9.46
C VAL A 153 9.71 6.42 -8.36
N GLU A 154 9.74 5.89 -7.14
CA GLU A 154 10.48 6.43 -6.01
C GLU A 154 11.76 5.61 -5.81
N PHE A 155 12.92 6.26 -5.75
CA PHE A 155 14.22 5.63 -5.49
C PHE A 155 14.71 6.00 -4.10
N PHE A 156 15.23 5.01 -3.37
CA PHE A 156 15.73 5.17 -2.02
C PHE A 156 17.16 4.61 -1.92
N GLU A 157 18.11 5.48 -1.64
CA GLU A 157 19.49 5.09 -1.29
C GLU A 157 19.63 4.81 0.22
N ASP A 158 18.74 5.38 1.03
CA ASP A 158 18.71 5.23 2.48
C ASP A 158 17.58 4.28 2.91
N ARG A 159 17.96 3.15 3.49
CA ARG A 159 17.05 2.14 4.05
C ARG A 159 16.12 2.70 5.13
N GLY A 160 16.58 3.71 5.88
CA GLY A 160 15.76 4.36 6.91
C GLY A 160 14.55 5.09 6.31
N ARG A 161 14.74 5.76 5.17
CA ARG A 161 13.65 6.45 4.45
C ARG A 161 12.69 5.46 3.80
N LEU A 162 13.20 4.40 3.20
CA LEU A 162 12.34 3.34 2.66
C LEU A 162 11.45 2.77 3.76
N ARG A 163 12.03 2.40 4.91
CA ARG A 163 11.26 1.83 6.03
C ARG A 163 10.12 2.73 6.46
N LYS A 164 10.38 4.03 6.66
CA LYS A 164 9.31 4.98 7.01
C LYS A 164 8.23 5.06 5.91
N ARG A 165 8.64 5.00 4.64
CA ARG A 165 7.70 5.00 3.52
C ARG A 165 6.87 3.70 3.47
N LEU A 166 7.49 2.56 3.77
CA LEU A 166 6.83 1.27 3.86
C LEU A 166 5.84 1.25 5.02
N GLU A 167 6.16 1.82 6.18
CA GLU A 167 5.21 1.98 7.29
C GLU A 167 3.94 2.75 6.86
N ASP A 168 4.10 3.82 6.07
CA ASP A 168 2.96 4.56 5.52
C ASP A 168 2.13 3.71 4.53
N VAL A 169 2.80 2.87 3.72
CA VAL A 169 2.14 1.98 2.75
C VAL A 169 1.43 0.83 3.46
N ASP A 170 2.08 0.18 4.41
CA ASP A 170 1.55 -0.94 5.19
C ASP A 170 0.32 -0.52 5.98
N ALA A 171 0.29 0.70 6.51
CA ALA A 171 -0.88 1.28 7.19
C ALA A 171 -2.08 1.48 6.25
N LEU A 172 -1.84 1.60 4.94
CA LEU A 172 -2.88 1.80 3.93
C LEU A 172 -3.30 0.52 3.22
N SER A 173 -2.57 -0.59 3.38
CA SER A 173 -2.89 -1.90 2.80
C SER A 173 -4.24 -2.42 3.28
N ARG A 174 -5.12 -2.81 2.36
CA ARG A 174 -6.50 -3.21 2.66
C ARG A 174 -6.82 -4.65 2.34
N GLU A 175 -6.19 -5.25 1.33
CA GLU A 175 -6.62 -6.53 0.78
C GLU A 175 -5.52 -7.58 0.79
N GLU A 176 -4.39 -7.32 0.14
CA GLU A 176 -3.38 -8.35 -0.16
C GLU A 176 -1.96 -7.81 0.00
N TYR A 177 -1.11 -8.59 0.67
CA TYR A 177 0.32 -8.34 0.77
C TYR A 177 1.12 -9.57 0.35
N LEU A 178 1.84 -9.45 -0.77
CA LEU A 178 2.69 -10.52 -1.31
C LEU A 178 4.16 -10.18 -1.09
N ALA A 179 4.94 -11.09 -0.53
CA ALA A 179 6.35 -10.87 -0.27
C ALA A 179 7.25 -12.00 -0.77
N MET A 180 8.38 -11.65 -1.37
CA MET A 180 9.53 -12.53 -1.59
C MET A 180 10.71 -12.06 -0.75
N ARG A 181 11.30 -12.98 0.01
CA ARG A 181 12.45 -12.72 0.88
C ARG A 181 13.57 -13.70 0.57
N SER A 182 14.56 -13.23 -0.19
CA SER A 182 15.83 -13.94 -0.45
C SER A 182 16.75 -13.93 0.77
N SER A 183 16.57 -12.97 1.67
CA SER A 183 17.31 -12.78 2.92
C SER A 183 16.43 -12.08 3.98
N PHE A 184 16.91 -12.02 5.23
CA PHE A 184 16.32 -11.21 6.30
C PHE A 184 17.37 -10.29 6.90
N PRO A 185 16.96 -9.12 7.44
CA PRO A 185 17.85 -8.21 8.16
C PRO A 185 18.25 -8.80 9.52
N GLU A 186 19.05 -8.05 10.27
CA GLU A 186 19.42 -8.41 11.64
C GLU A 186 18.19 -8.56 12.55
N PRO A 187 18.26 -9.41 13.60
CA PRO A 187 17.12 -9.75 14.44
C PRO A 187 16.41 -8.53 15.03
N GLU A 188 17.13 -7.49 15.43
CA GLU A 188 16.53 -6.29 16.03
C GLU A 188 15.62 -5.55 15.05
N VAL A 189 15.97 -5.55 13.77
CA VAL A 189 15.16 -4.92 12.71
C VAL A 189 13.94 -5.80 12.41
N LEU A 190 14.14 -7.11 12.34
CA LEU A 190 13.06 -8.07 12.08
C LEU A 190 12.01 -8.05 13.20
N ASP A 191 12.47 -7.94 14.45
CA ASP A 191 11.62 -7.84 15.64
C ASP A 191 10.81 -6.55 15.66
N ALA A 192 11.39 -5.43 15.21
CA ALA A 192 10.68 -4.17 15.07
C ALA A 192 9.59 -4.24 13.98
N SER A 193 9.87 -4.92 12.86
CA SER A 193 8.90 -5.11 11.76
C SER A 193 7.74 -6.03 12.13
N LEU A 194 7.98 -7.03 12.98
CA LEU A 194 6.96 -8.02 13.37
C LEU A 194 5.67 -7.37 13.91
N GLY A 195 5.76 -6.28 14.66
CA GLY A 195 4.58 -5.59 15.18
C GLY A 195 3.66 -5.06 14.08
N ALA A 196 4.22 -4.44 13.05
CA ALA A 196 3.48 -3.90 11.93
C ALA A 196 2.83 -5.01 11.08
N ASP A 197 3.56 -6.11 10.86
CA ASP A 197 3.05 -7.26 10.11
C ASP A 197 1.86 -7.94 10.83
N LEU A 198 1.94 -8.05 12.16
CA LEU A 198 0.84 -8.59 12.97
C LEU A 198 -0.37 -7.66 13.00
N GLU A 199 -0.16 -6.34 13.02
CA GLU A 199 -1.25 -5.38 12.91
C GLU A 199 -1.95 -5.48 11.56
N MET A 200 -1.18 -5.65 10.47
CA MET A 200 -1.69 -5.86 9.12
C MET A 200 -2.60 -7.10 9.04
N LEU A 201 -2.13 -8.23 9.56
CA LEU A 201 -2.93 -9.47 9.68
C LEU A 201 -4.17 -9.26 10.54
N GLY A 202 -4.06 -8.51 11.64
CA GLY A 202 -5.18 -8.18 12.53
C GLY A 202 -6.27 -7.34 11.85
N ARG A 203 -5.95 -6.59 10.79
CA ARG A 203 -6.92 -5.87 9.94
C ARG A 203 -7.58 -6.77 8.89
N GLY A 204 -7.17 -8.03 8.77
CA GLY A 204 -7.73 -9.00 7.82
C GLY A 204 -7.07 -8.96 6.43
N VAL A 205 -5.85 -8.43 6.31
CA VAL A 205 -5.08 -8.44 5.05
C VAL A 205 -4.54 -9.85 4.79
N ASP A 206 -4.70 -10.34 3.56
CA ASP A 206 -4.16 -11.63 3.12
C ASP A 206 -2.65 -11.53 2.88
N LEU A 207 -1.86 -11.93 3.88
CA LEU A 207 -0.40 -11.93 3.80
C LEU A 207 0.11 -13.28 3.28
N ARG A 208 0.74 -13.26 2.11
CA ARG A 208 1.43 -14.43 1.52
C ARG A 208 2.92 -14.16 1.34
N MET A 209 3.77 -14.98 1.95
CA MET A 209 5.22 -14.78 1.95
C MET A 209 5.96 -15.99 1.38
N LEU A 210 6.77 -15.76 0.35
CA LEU A 210 7.78 -16.67 -0.16
C LEU A 210 9.13 -16.36 0.45
N VAL A 211 9.80 -17.40 0.93
CA VAL A 211 11.08 -17.30 1.60
C VAL A 211 12.06 -18.28 0.97
N SER A 212 13.31 -17.86 0.76
CA SER A 212 14.37 -18.79 0.35
C SER A 212 14.79 -19.70 1.51
N ALA A 213 15.23 -20.92 1.22
CA ALA A 213 15.74 -21.85 2.22
C ALA A 213 16.92 -21.25 3.01
N GLY A 214 17.77 -20.45 2.35
CA GLY A 214 18.85 -19.71 2.98
C GLY A 214 18.38 -18.62 3.95
N ALA A 215 17.31 -17.91 3.63
CA ALA A 215 16.74 -16.87 4.49
C ALA A 215 16.16 -17.45 5.79
N VAL A 216 15.51 -18.62 5.73
CA VAL A 216 14.95 -19.30 6.92
C VAL A 216 16.02 -19.60 7.98
N ARG A 217 17.27 -19.83 7.56
CA ARG A 217 18.40 -20.15 8.45
C ARG A 217 19.03 -18.90 9.10
N ARG A 218 18.62 -17.68 8.73
CA ARG A 218 19.11 -16.46 9.36
C ARG A 218 18.68 -16.38 10.83
N PRO A 219 19.51 -15.80 11.72
CA PRO A 219 19.12 -15.56 13.10
C PRO A 219 17.79 -14.79 13.18
N GLY A 220 16.90 -15.20 14.07
CA GLY A 220 15.58 -14.58 14.26
C GLY A 220 14.50 -14.96 13.22
N ALA A 221 14.89 -15.40 12.01
CA ALA A 221 13.93 -15.66 10.92
C ALA A 221 12.89 -16.74 11.28
N ALA A 222 13.32 -17.87 11.84
CA ALA A 222 12.38 -18.94 12.22
C ALA A 222 11.34 -18.48 13.26
N ARG A 223 11.74 -17.64 14.23
CA ARG A 223 10.83 -17.10 15.24
C ARG A 223 9.81 -16.16 14.61
N TYR A 224 10.29 -15.24 13.78
CA TYR A 224 9.46 -14.30 13.03
C TYR A 224 8.44 -15.01 12.13
N LEU A 225 8.89 -15.93 11.26
CA LEU A 225 8.02 -16.68 10.35
C LEU A 225 7.01 -17.56 11.09
N GLY A 226 7.43 -18.19 12.20
CA GLY A 226 6.52 -18.96 13.06
C GLY A 226 5.41 -18.09 13.63
N THR A 227 5.76 -16.90 14.11
CA THR A 227 4.79 -15.97 14.71
C THR A 227 3.80 -15.44 13.65
N LEU A 228 4.27 -15.13 12.44
CA LEU A 228 3.39 -14.72 11.34
C LEU A 228 2.44 -15.84 10.90
N ALA A 229 2.95 -17.07 10.77
CA ALA A 229 2.15 -18.22 10.39
C ALA A 229 1.06 -18.52 11.44
N GLU A 230 1.38 -18.40 12.73
CA GLU A 230 0.40 -18.53 13.83
C GLU A 230 -0.66 -17.43 13.79
N ALA A 231 -0.31 -16.23 13.35
CA ALA A 231 -1.23 -15.11 13.17
C ALA A 231 -2.06 -15.18 11.88
N GLY A 232 -1.88 -16.22 11.06
CA GLY A 232 -2.68 -16.48 9.86
C GLY A 232 -2.01 -16.14 8.53
N ALA A 233 -0.75 -15.69 8.51
CA ALA A 233 -0.03 -15.53 7.26
C ALA A 233 0.24 -16.87 6.58
N GLU A 234 0.10 -16.92 5.25
CA GLU A 234 0.56 -18.07 4.48
C GLU A 234 2.04 -17.89 4.15
N VAL A 235 2.87 -18.79 4.66
CA VAL A 235 4.31 -18.76 4.41
C VAL A 235 4.72 -20.01 3.63
N ARG A 236 5.50 -19.84 2.56
CA ARG A 236 6.07 -20.94 1.77
C ARG A 236 7.57 -20.76 1.58
N VAL A 237 8.27 -21.89 1.48
CA VAL A 237 9.73 -21.97 1.32
C VAL A 237 10.06 -22.57 -0.04
N THR A 238 11.04 -21.96 -0.71
CA THR A 238 11.63 -22.43 -1.97
C THR A 238 13.17 -22.45 -1.85
N ALA A 239 13.85 -23.21 -2.71
CA ALA A 239 15.31 -23.29 -2.70
C ALA A 239 15.95 -21.90 -2.92
N SER A 240 15.50 -21.20 -3.97
CA SER A 240 15.99 -19.86 -4.33
C SER A 240 14.85 -18.97 -4.81
N LEU A 241 15.05 -17.65 -4.71
CA LEU A 241 14.13 -16.63 -5.19
C LEU A 241 14.85 -15.68 -6.13
N PRO A 242 14.25 -15.30 -7.27
CA PRO A 242 14.89 -14.42 -8.24
C PRO A 242 14.90 -12.95 -7.81
N LEU A 243 14.06 -12.56 -6.85
CA LEU A 243 13.81 -11.17 -6.47
C LEU A 243 13.60 -11.03 -4.96
N TYR A 244 13.99 -9.87 -4.42
CA TYR A 244 13.53 -9.36 -3.14
C TYR A 244 12.43 -8.33 -3.41
N LEU A 245 11.18 -8.69 -3.13
CA LEU A 245 10.00 -8.00 -3.67
C LEU A 245 8.88 -7.96 -2.62
N SER A 246 8.13 -6.87 -2.57
CA SER A 246 6.79 -6.79 -1.98
C SER A 246 5.80 -6.24 -3.00
N VAL A 247 4.59 -6.78 -3.05
CA VAL A 247 3.46 -6.25 -3.81
C VAL A 247 2.30 -5.99 -2.86
N VAL A 248 1.75 -4.79 -2.90
CA VAL A 248 0.68 -4.33 -2.01
C VAL A 248 -0.55 -3.99 -2.84
N ASP A 249 -1.70 -4.59 -2.50
CA ASP A 249 -3.01 -4.38 -3.11
C ASP A 249 -2.98 -4.34 -4.65
N ARG A 250 -2.05 -5.09 -5.26
CA ARG A 250 -1.78 -5.14 -6.71
C ARG A 250 -1.63 -3.77 -7.39
N SER A 251 -1.23 -2.75 -6.65
CA SER A 251 -1.10 -1.36 -7.13
C SER A 251 0.30 -0.80 -6.95
N LEU A 252 1.00 -1.30 -5.93
CA LEU A 252 2.33 -0.85 -5.54
C LEU A 252 3.30 -2.03 -5.51
N THR A 253 4.47 -1.85 -6.08
CA THR A 253 5.56 -2.83 -6.09
C THR A 253 6.79 -2.22 -5.43
N VAL A 254 7.31 -2.85 -4.39
CA VAL A 254 8.58 -2.48 -3.76
C VAL A 254 9.62 -3.54 -4.09
N MET A 255 10.74 -3.12 -4.64
CA MET A 255 11.86 -4.01 -4.95
C MET A 255 13.13 -3.50 -4.29
N SER A 256 13.83 -4.40 -3.63
CA SER A 256 15.21 -4.13 -3.23
C SER A 256 16.12 -4.62 -4.34
N LEU A 257 16.84 -3.69 -4.98
CA LEU A 257 17.94 -4.06 -5.86
C LEU A 257 19.12 -4.37 -4.94
N GLU A 258 19.40 -5.65 -4.71
CA GLU A 258 20.62 -6.04 -4.02
C GLU A 258 21.81 -5.43 -4.77
N GLY A 259 22.61 -4.64 -4.05
CA GLY A 259 23.76 -3.95 -4.63
C GLY A 259 24.80 -4.94 -5.12
N ASP A 260 25.47 -4.58 -6.20
CA ASP A 260 26.73 -5.19 -6.61
C ASP A 260 27.82 -4.97 -5.55
N ALA A 261 29.00 -5.58 -5.74
CA ALA A 261 30.13 -5.56 -4.78
C ALA A 261 30.61 -4.14 -4.35
N HIS A 262 30.08 -3.09 -4.97
CA HIS A 262 30.31 -1.68 -4.66
C HIS A 262 29.22 -1.06 -3.75
N GLY A 263 28.27 -1.84 -3.26
CA GLY A 263 27.28 -1.42 -2.26
C GLY A 263 26.21 -0.45 -2.78
N SER A 264 26.02 -0.33 -4.09
CA SER A 264 25.05 0.59 -4.70
C SER A 264 23.70 -0.08 -4.95
N GLY A 265 23.18 -0.76 -3.93
CA GLY A 265 21.82 -1.33 -3.96
C GLY A 265 20.82 -0.30 -3.47
N GLY A 266 20.05 0.29 -4.37
CA GLY A 266 18.93 1.17 -4.03
C GLY A 266 17.60 0.41 -3.97
N ASP A 267 16.71 0.82 -3.09
CA ASP A 267 15.35 0.30 -3.03
C ASP A 267 14.44 1.15 -3.94
N VAL A 268 13.48 0.50 -4.61
CA VAL A 268 12.62 1.14 -5.60
C VAL A 268 11.15 0.85 -5.29
N ILE A 269 10.32 1.88 -5.30
CA ILE A 269 8.86 1.75 -5.26
C ILE A 269 8.28 2.16 -6.61
N LEU A 270 7.50 1.27 -7.21
CA LEU A 270 6.81 1.47 -8.48
C LEU A 270 5.31 1.56 -8.23
N HIS A 271 4.72 2.70 -8.62
CA HIS A 271 3.28 2.96 -8.53
C HIS A 271 2.62 2.68 -9.88
N SER A 272 2.41 1.41 -10.19
CA SER A 272 1.68 1.00 -11.39
C SER A 272 1.03 -0.35 -11.19
N HIS A 273 -0.29 -0.38 -11.43
CA HIS A 273 -1.09 -1.60 -11.40
C HIS A 273 -0.62 -2.64 -12.42
N LEU A 274 -0.21 -2.22 -13.63
CA LEU A 274 0.28 -3.15 -14.66
C LEU A 274 1.59 -3.81 -14.22
N VAL A 275 2.50 -3.01 -13.65
CA VAL A 275 3.78 -3.53 -13.15
C VAL A 275 3.55 -4.47 -11.97
N ALA A 276 2.70 -4.07 -11.01
CA ALA A 276 2.32 -4.92 -9.89
C ALA A 276 1.71 -6.24 -10.36
N THR A 277 0.79 -6.21 -11.32
CA THR A 277 0.19 -7.41 -11.92
C THR A 277 1.24 -8.33 -12.56
N CYS A 278 2.25 -7.77 -13.25
CA CYS A 278 3.35 -8.56 -13.79
C CYS A 278 4.14 -9.26 -12.69
N PHE A 279 4.49 -8.56 -11.60
CA PHE A 279 5.21 -9.14 -10.48
C PHE A 279 4.37 -10.13 -9.66
N THR A 280 3.06 -9.92 -9.55
CA THR A 280 2.13 -10.92 -8.99
C THR A 280 2.21 -12.22 -9.78
N ARG A 281 2.31 -12.19 -11.12
CA ARG A 281 2.49 -13.43 -11.92
C ARG A 281 3.80 -14.15 -11.63
N VAL A 282 4.89 -13.39 -11.43
CA VAL A 282 6.19 -13.95 -11.01
C VAL A 282 6.04 -14.59 -9.63
N PHE A 283 5.33 -13.93 -8.71
CA PHE A 283 4.99 -14.47 -7.41
C PHE A 283 4.22 -15.78 -7.50
N GLU A 284 3.09 -15.80 -8.20
CA GLU A 284 2.25 -17.00 -8.31
C GLU A 284 3.00 -18.19 -8.92
N HIS A 285 3.86 -17.94 -9.91
CA HIS A 285 4.69 -18.99 -10.49
C HIS A 285 5.62 -19.65 -9.45
N ASN A 286 6.29 -18.85 -8.64
CA ASN A 286 7.17 -19.35 -7.57
C ASN A 286 6.34 -19.95 -6.41
N TRP A 287 5.16 -19.38 -6.13
CA TRP A 287 4.25 -19.84 -5.09
C TRP A 287 3.76 -21.27 -5.33
N ALA A 288 3.40 -21.58 -6.58
CA ALA A 288 2.93 -22.90 -6.97
C ALA A 288 3.98 -24.01 -6.78
N ALA A 289 5.27 -23.68 -6.94
CA ALA A 289 6.37 -24.62 -6.77
C ALA A 289 6.92 -24.72 -5.33
N ALA A 290 6.54 -23.78 -4.45
CA ALA A 290 7.07 -23.68 -3.09
C ALA A 290 6.33 -24.60 -2.09
N ARG A 291 7.03 -24.95 -1.00
CA ARG A 291 6.50 -25.84 0.06
C ARG A 291 5.95 -25.03 1.24
N PRO A 292 4.83 -25.42 1.88
CA PRO A 292 4.32 -24.75 3.08
C PRO A 292 5.34 -24.69 4.23
N TYR A 293 5.34 -23.58 4.97
CA TYR A 293 6.08 -23.40 6.22
C TYR A 293 5.16 -23.65 7.45
N PRO A 294 5.67 -24.19 8.58
CA PRO A 294 7.00 -24.75 8.74
C PRO A 294 7.19 -25.90 7.76
N VAL A 295 8.39 -25.99 7.17
CA VAL A 295 8.75 -27.14 6.34
C VAL A 295 8.77 -28.33 7.28
N ARG A 296 7.62 -28.97 7.43
CA ARG A 296 7.54 -30.27 8.07
C ARG A 296 8.39 -31.16 7.20
N ALA A 297 9.46 -31.65 7.79
CA ALA A 297 10.22 -32.73 7.23
C ALA A 297 9.22 -33.75 6.68
N GLY A 298 9.17 -33.91 5.36
CA GLY A 298 8.45 -35.03 4.79
C GLY A 298 9.06 -36.32 5.36
N PRO A 299 8.44 -37.48 5.17
CA PRO A 299 9.04 -38.75 5.55
C PRO A 299 10.52 -38.88 5.11
N ALA A 300 10.91 -38.25 3.99
CA ALA A 300 12.29 -38.19 3.49
C ALA A 300 13.28 -37.32 4.32
N ASP A 301 12.80 -36.29 5.02
CA ASP A 301 13.64 -35.43 5.88
C ASP A 301 13.64 -35.88 7.35
N ALA A 302 12.59 -36.60 7.78
CA ALA A 302 12.40 -37.04 9.16
C ALA A 302 13.20 -38.32 9.51
N ASP A 303 13.63 -39.10 8.52
CA ASP A 303 14.20 -40.43 8.74
C ASP A 303 15.75 -40.52 8.65
N GLY A 304 16.48 -39.41 8.59
CA GLY A 304 17.95 -39.50 8.58
C GLY A 304 18.51 -40.24 7.36
N GLU A 305 17.80 -40.18 6.22
CA GLU A 305 18.15 -40.90 4.98
C GLU A 305 19.51 -40.47 4.41
N TYR A 306 19.92 -39.22 4.69
CA TYR A 306 21.22 -38.66 4.35
C TYR A 306 21.93 -38.12 5.60
N SER A 307 23.10 -38.68 5.88
CA SER A 307 24.01 -38.21 6.92
C SER A 307 24.52 -36.78 6.64
N PRO A 308 24.98 -36.06 7.66
CA PRO A 308 25.60 -34.74 7.48
C PRO A 308 26.75 -34.75 6.46
N GLN A 309 27.51 -35.84 6.43
CA GLN A 309 28.61 -36.04 5.49
C GLN A 309 28.11 -36.23 4.05
N GLU A 310 27.01 -36.96 3.86
CA GLU A 310 26.36 -37.11 2.54
C GLU A 310 25.81 -35.79 2.03
N ARG A 311 25.21 -34.96 2.90
CA ARG A 311 24.75 -33.61 2.54
C ARG A 311 25.91 -32.72 2.11
N GLU A 312 27.03 -32.71 2.84
CA GLU A 312 28.21 -31.92 2.46
C GLU A 312 28.76 -32.33 1.09
N VAL A 313 28.77 -33.64 0.78
CA VAL A 313 29.16 -34.14 -0.55
C VAL A 313 28.23 -33.62 -1.64
N LEU A 314 26.92 -33.65 -1.41
CA LEU A 314 25.94 -33.14 -2.37
C LEU A 314 26.11 -31.63 -2.61
N THR A 315 26.35 -30.84 -1.55
CA THR A 315 26.60 -29.40 -1.68
C THR A 315 27.84 -29.12 -2.52
N LEU A 316 28.92 -29.86 -2.28
CA LEU A 316 30.16 -29.72 -3.05
C LEU A 316 30.00 -30.19 -4.49
N LEU A 317 29.19 -31.21 -4.74
CA LEU A 317 28.82 -31.62 -6.11
C LEU A 317 28.03 -30.54 -6.85
N ALA A 318 27.04 -29.93 -6.21
CA ALA A 318 26.20 -28.88 -6.79
C ALA A 318 27.02 -27.65 -7.22
N THR A 319 28.11 -27.35 -6.51
CA THR A 319 29.06 -26.29 -6.87
C THR A 319 30.05 -26.66 -7.99
N GLY A 320 29.97 -27.88 -8.53
CA GLY A 320 30.87 -28.36 -9.58
C GLY A 320 32.29 -28.68 -9.10
N ALA A 321 32.49 -28.89 -7.81
CA ALA A 321 33.81 -29.21 -7.27
C ALA A 321 34.35 -30.54 -7.83
N LYS A 322 35.66 -30.58 -8.09
CA LYS A 322 36.38 -31.80 -8.50
C LYS A 322 36.54 -32.76 -7.33
N ASP A 323 36.54 -34.05 -7.61
CA ASP A 323 36.62 -35.12 -6.59
C ASP A 323 37.84 -34.99 -5.67
N GLU A 324 38.98 -34.60 -6.23
CA GLU A 324 40.20 -34.31 -5.46
C GLU A 324 39.98 -33.23 -4.40
N SER A 325 39.26 -32.16 -4.74
CA SER A 325 38.93 -31.06 -3.82
C SER A 325 37.93 -31.50 -2.75
N ILE A 326 36.92 -32.27 -3.14
CA ILE A 326 35.90 -32.79 -2.23
C ILE A 326 36.53 -33.77 -1.23
N ALA A 327 37.36 -34.70 -1.71
CA ALA A 327 38.04 -35.69 -0.90
C ALA A 327 38.98 -35.03 0.12
N ARG A 328 39.74 -34.02 -0.33
CA ARG A 328 40.62 -33.24 0.56
C ARG A 328 39.84 -32.51 1.65
N ARG A 329 38.69 -31.91 1.30
CA ARG A 329 37.84 -31.18 2.25
C ARG A 329 37.20 -32.10 3.30
N LEU A 330 36.81 -33.31 2.89
CA LEU A 330 36.21 -34.32 3.77
C LEU A 330 37.25 -35.16 4.53
N GLY A 331 38.55 -34.93 4.32
CA GLY A 331 39.63 -35.69 4.96
C GLY A 331 39.65 -37.18 4.56
N CYS A 332 39.14 -37.53 3.38
CA CYS A 332 39.05 -38.92 2.91
C CYS A 332 39.84 -39.15 1.60
N SER A 333 40.07 -40.41 1.24
CA SER A 333 40.65 -40.74 -0.07
C SER A 333 39.62 -40.59 -1.19
N GLU A 334 40.07 -40.34 -2.43
CA GLU A 334 39.19 -40.32 -3.61
C GLU A 334 38.42 -41.64 -3.80
N ARG A 335 39.02 -42.77 -3.44
CA ARG A 335 38.34 -44.08 -3.49
C ARG A 335 37.14 -44.13 -2.53
N THR A 336 37.29 -43.57 -1.34
CA THR A 336 36.19 -43.46 -0.36
C THR A 336 35.09 -42.54 -0.88
N LEU A 337 35.48 -41.38 -1.44
CA LEU A 337 34.53 -40.45 -2.03
C LEU A 337 33.75 -41.07 -3.19
N ARG A 338 34.40 -41.78 -4.12
CA ARG A 338 33.72 -42.45 -5.23
C ARG A 338 32.66 -43.44 -4.75
N ARG A 339 32.97 -44.22 -3.69
CA ARG A 339 31.99 -45.15 -3.10
C ARG A 339 30.79 -44.41 -2.51
N MET A 340 31.01 -43.31 -1.81
CA MET A 340 29.94 -42.46 -1.27
C MET A 340 29.10 -41.84 -2.38
N LEU A 341 29.72 -41.38 -3.46
CA LEU A 341 29.04 -40.83 -4.63
C LEU A 341 28.15 -41.87 -5.30
N THR A 342 28.61 -43.10 -5.50
CA THR A 342 27.78 -44.19 -6.05
C THR A 342 26.55 -44.45 -5.17
N GLN A 343 26.74 -44.53 -3.85
CA GLN A 343 25.63 -44.72 -2.92
C GLN A 343 24.64 -43.54 -2.93
N LEU A 344 25.14 -42.30 -3.00
CA LEU A 344 24.32 -41.10 -3.12
C LEU A 344 23.53 -41.07 -4.44
N MET A 345 24.15 -41.44 -5.55
CA MET A 345 23.50 -41.54 -6.86
C MET A 345 22.40 -42.60 -6.86
N GLU A 346 22.65 -43.78 -6.28
CA GLU A 346 21.65 -44.83 -6.10
C GLU A 346 20.48 -44.35 -5.24
N LYS A 347 20.76 -43.71 -4.09
CA LYS A 347 19.73 -43.13 -3.21
C LYS A 347 18.90 -42.05 -3.92
N LEU A 348 19.52 -41.22 -4.75
CA LEU A 348 18.85 -40.15 -5.50
C LEU A 348 18.21 -40.64 -6.81
N GLY A 349 18.42 -41.91 -7.17
CA GLY A 349 18.03 -42.49 -8.46
C GLY A 349 18.68 -41.81 -9.67
N ALA A 350 19.84 -41.18 -9.49
CA ALA A 350 20.54 -40.43 -10.51
C ALA A 350 21.52 -41.31 -11.29
N GLU A 351 21.58 -41.15 -12.61
CA GLU A 351 22.48 -41.91 -13.48
C GLU A 351 23.84 -41.23 -13.68
N SER A 352 23.93 -39.94 -13.30
CA SER A 352 25.17 -39.19 -13.34
C SER A 352 25.35 -38.31 -12.11
N ARG A 353 26.61 -37.97 -11.78
CA ARG A 353 26.93 -37.01 -10.71
C ARG A 353 26.30 -35.63 -10.92
N PHE A 354 26.15 -35.22 -12.17
CA PHE A 354 25.56 -33.93 -12.53
C PHE A 354 24.06 -33.96 -12.24
N GLU A 355 23.40 -35.02 -12.68
CA GLU A 355 21.99 -35.27 -12.35
C GLU A 355 21.77 -35.40 -10.84
N ALA A 356 22.69 -36.03 -10.10
CA ALA A 356 22.61 -36.12 -8.64
C ALA A 356 22.67 -34.73 -7.99
N GLY A 357 23.54 -33.84 -8.48
CA GLY A 357 23.59 -32.45 -8.03
C GLY A 357 22.30 -31.69 -8.33
N VAL A 358 21.75 -31.81 -9.54
CA VAL A 358 20.50 -31.16 -9.95
C VAL A 358 19.30 -31.68 -9.14
N ARG A 359 19.20 -33.00 -8.96
CA ARG A 359 18.13 -33.60 -8.14
C ARG A 359 18.25 -33.22 -6.68
N ALA A 360 19.46 -33.18 -6.13
CA ALA A 360 19.68 -32.71 -4.77
C ALA A 360 19.21 -31.25 -4.60
N ALA A 361 19.49 -30.37 -5.57
CA ALA A 361 19.04 -28.98 -5.56
C ALA A 361 17.51 -28.88 -5.68
N GLY A 362 16.90 -29.64 -6.60
CA GLY A 362 15.43 -29.69 -6.74
C GLY A 362 14.70 -30.27 -5.52
N LEU A 363 15.37 -31.14 -4.76
CA LEU A 363 14.85 -31.70 -3.50
C LEU A 363 15.08 -30.76 -2.29
N GLY A 364 15.87 -29.70 -2.45
CA GLY A 364 16.22 -28.76 -1.39
C GLY A 364 17.30 -29.28 -0.43
N LEU A 365 18.08 -30.29 -0.83
CA LEU A 365 19.17 -30.87 -0.03
C LEU A 365 20.44 -30.03 -0.06
N VAL A 366 20.55 -29.11 -1.03
CA VAL A 366 21.72 -28.26 -1.29
C VAL A 366 21.24 -26.87 -1.74
N ASP A 367 22.01 -25.84 -1.38
CA ASP A 367 21.72 -24.41 -1.63
C ASP A 367 22.00 -23.94 -3.05
#